data_AF-A0A7X4WAZ5-F1
#
_entry.id   AF-A0A7X4WAZ5-F1
#
_cell.length_a   1.000
_cell.length_b   1.000
_cell.length_c   1.000
_cell.angle_alpha   90.00
_cell.angle_beta   90.00
_cell.angle_gamma   90.00
#
_symmetry.space_group_name_H-M   'P 1'
#
loop_
_entity.id
_entity.type
_entity.pdbx_description
1 polymer ?
#
loop_
_entity_poly.entity_id
_entity_poly.type
_entity_poly.pdbx_seq_one_letter_code
_entity_poly.pdbx_strand_id
1 'polypeptide(L)' 'MTSRNARYERKKTEQGLKKVTVWVPADVEAEFKLLADVCSENRRYVPNTVRDLKTGRYVSLERAVTDDDE' A
#
# COMPACT_ATOMS: atom_id res chain seq x y z
N MET A 1 -4.11 -5.58 31.31
CA MET A 1 -5.17 -5.32 30.31
C MET A 1 -4.51 -5.08 28.96
N THR A 2 -4.86 -5.83 27.91
CA THR A 2 -4.37 -5.57 26.55
C THR A 2 -5.19 -4.41 25.95
N SER A 3 -4.55 -3.41 25.36
CA SER A 3 -5.27 -2.28 24.75
C SER A 3 -6.10 -2.73 23.54
N ARG A 4 -7.14 -1.96 23.20
CA ARG A 4 -7.95 -2.20 21.99
C ARG A 4 -7.08 -2.33 20.74
N ASN A 5 -6.07 -1.46 20.61
CA ASN A 5 -5.13 -1.49 19.50
C ASN A 5 -4.30 -2.78 19.49
N ALA A 6 -3.76 -3.19 20.63
CA ALA A 6 -2.97 -4.42 20.72
C ALA A 6 -3.82 -5.68 20.39
N ARG A 7 -5.11 -5.71 20.74
CA ARG A 7 -6.02 -6.79 20.33
C ARG A 7 -6.27 -6.78 18.81
N TYR A 8 -6.45 -5.61 18.23
CA TYR A 8 -6.65 -5.45 16.78
C TYR A 8 -5.41 -5.89 15.99
N GLU A 9 -4.23 -5.41 16.38
CA GLU A 9 -2.97 -5.76 15.71
C GLU A 9 -2.69 -7.26 15.81
N ARG A 10 -2.89 -7.87 16.98
CA ARG A 10 -2.76 -9.32 17.14
C ARG A 10 -3.69 -10.08 16.19
N LYS A 11 -4.97 -9.70 16.10
CA LYS A 11 -5.93 -10.32 15.19
C LYS A 11 -5.50 -10.20 13.72
N LYS A 12 -4.96 -9.05 13.31
CA LYS A 12 -4.45 -8.84 11.95
C LYS A 12 -3.22 -9.72 11.67
N THR A 13 -2.31 -9.84 12.63
CA THR A 13 -1.16 -10.75 12.53
C THR A 13 -1.58 -12.22 12.45
N GLU A 14 -2.57 -12.66 13.24
CA GLU A 14 -3.15 -14.01 13.17
C GLU A 14 -3.80 -14.31 11.81
N GLN A 15 -4.27 -13.29 11.10
CA GLN A 15 -4.75 -13.40 9.72
C GLN A 15 -3.60 -13.45 8.68
N GLY A 16 -2.34 -13.48 9.12
CA GLY A 16 -1.18 -13.45 8.23
C GLY A 16 -0.95 -12.10 7.56
N LEU A 17 -1.39 -11.00 8.17
CA LEU A 17 -1.10 -9.64 7.70
C LEU A 17 0.10 -9.08 8.46
N LYS A 18 0.89 -8.24 7.79
CA LYS A 18 2.02 -7.52 8.38
C LYS A 18 1.77 -6.03 8.31
N LYS A 19 1.97 -5.33 9.43
CA LYS A 19 1.95 -3.87 9.46
C LYS A 19 3.22 -3.34 8.79
N VAL A 20 3.05 -2.45 7.81
CA VAL A 20 4.14 -1.77 7.10
C VAL A 20 3.91 -0.27 7.23
N THR A 21 4.97 0.46 7.58
CA THR A 21 4.96 1.92 7.67
C THR A 21 5.72 2.46 6.46
N VAL A 22 5.09 3.34 5.68
CA VAL A 22 5.66 3.97 4.48
C VAL A 22 5.48 5.48 4.54
N TRP A 23 6.35 6.21 3.83
CA TRP A 23 6.19 7.64 3.58
C TRP A 23 5.54 7.83 2.22
N VAL A 24 4.46 8.61 2.16
CA VAL A 24 3.71 8.91 0.93
C VAL A 24 3.32 10.39 0.91
N PRO A 25 3.08 10.99 -0.26
CA PRO A 25 2.45 12.31 -0.35
C PRO A 25 1.10 12.33 0.38
N ALA A 26 0.80 13.43 1.08
CA ALA A 26 -0.39 13.51 1.94
C ALA A 26 -1.71 13.42 1.15
N ASP A 27 -1.70 13.91 -0.09
CA ASP A 27 -2.84 13.91 -1.00
C ASP A 27 -3.18 12.53 -1.58
N VAL A 28 -2.29 11.54 -1.45
CA VAL A 28 -2.52 10.16 -1.94
C VAL A 28 -2.71 9.13 -0.83
N GLU A 29 -2.86 9.56 0.43
CA GLU A 29 -2.99 8.65 1.58
C GLU A 29 -4.17 7.68 1.42
N ALA A 30 -5.30 8.15 0.88
CA ALA A 30 -6.50 7.34 0.71
C ALA A 30 -6.30 6.20 -0.30
N GLU A 31 -5.58 6.46 -1.39
CA GLU A 31 -5.24 5.50 -2.44
C GLU A 31 -4.36 4.38 -1.91
N PHE A 32 -3.35 4.71 -1.09
CA PHE A 32 -2.49 3.70 -0.46
C PHE A 32 -3.24 2.84 0.56
N LYS A 33 -4.18 3.42 1.33
CA LYS A 33 -5.04 2.65 2.24
C LYS A 33 -5.94 1.69 1.47
N LEU A 34 -6.61 2.17 0.42
CA LEU A 34 -7.45 1.33 -0.43
C LEU A 34 -6.65 0.19 -1.08
N LEU A 35 -5.46 0.50 -1.60
CA LEU A 35 -4.56 -0.50 -2.18
C LEU A 35 -4.20 -1.59 -1.16
N ALA A 36 -3.85 -1.20 0.07
CA ALA A 36 -3.53 -2.12 1.15
C ALA A 36 -4.73 -3.00 1.53
N ASP A 37 -5.94 -2.45 1.57
CA ASP A 37 -7.16 -3.20 1.87
C ASP A 37 -7.45 -4.25 0.78
N VAL A 38 -7.39 -3.85 -0.51
CA VAL A 38 -7.60 -4.76 -1.64
C VAL A 38 -6.62 -5.93 -1.62
N CYS A 39 -5.33 -5.67 -1.36
CA CYS A 39 -4.31 -6.72 -1.28
C CYS A 39 -4.46 -7.60 -0.03
N SER A 40 -4.93 -7.03 1.08
CA SER A 40 -5.16 -7.77 2.33
C SER A 40 -6.29 -8.79 2.20
N GLU A 41 -7.34 -8.43 1.45
CA GLU A 41 -8.50 -9.29 1.16
C GLU A 41 -8.21 -10.28 0.02
N ASN A 42 -7.40 -9.89 -0.97
CA ASN A 42 -7.10 -10.70 -2.14
C ASN A 42 -5.62 -11.05 -2.23
N ARG A 43 -5.21 -12.14 -1.56
CA ARG A 43 -3.79 -12.57 -1.45
C ARG A 43 -3.09 -12.93 -2.76
N ARG A 44 -3.81 -12.96 -3.89
CA ARG A 44 -3.26 -13.19 -5.24
C ARG A 44 -2.94 -11.89 -5.98
N TYR A 45 -3.34 -10.75 -5.44
CA TYR A 45 -3.12 -9.44 -6.06
C TYR A 45 -1.92 -8.76 -5.43
N VAL A 46 -1.13 -8.13 -6.29
CA VAL A 46 -0.02 -7.27 -5.94
C VAL A 46 -0.05 -6.05 -6.85
N PRO A 47 0.29 -4.84 -6.36
CA PRO A 47 0.43 -3.67 -7.22
C PRO A 47 1.61 -3.86 -8.18
N ASN A 48 1.42 -3.46 -9.45
CA ASN A 48 2.47 -3.44 -10.46
C ASN A 48 2.55 -2.14 -11.26
N THR A 49 1.61 -1.22 -11.03
CA THR A 49 1.47 0.03 -11.77
C THR A 49 1.14 1.18 -10.83
N VAL A 50 1.54 2.38 -11.22
CA VAL A 50 1.20 3.67 -10.60
C VAL A 50 0.59 4.58 -11.65
N ARG A 51 -0.18 5.56 -11.22
CA ARG A 51 -0.78 6.56 -12.11
C ARG A 51 -0.01 7.86 -12.01
N ASP A 52 0.48 8.34 -13.14
CA ASP A 52 1.00 9.71 -13.25
C ASP A 52 -0.18 10.69 -13.19
N LEU A 53 -0.21 11.54 -12.17
CA LEU A 53 -1.29 12.50 -11.95
C LEU A 53 -1.28 13.67 -12.95
N LYS A 54 -0.13 13.97 -13.59
CA LYS A 54 -0.03 15.02 -14.61
C LYS A 54 -0.60 14.56 -15.95
N THR A 55 -0.21 13.36 -16.37
CA THR A 55 -0.60 12.83 -17.70
C THR A 55 -1.81 11.89 -17.66
N GLY A 56 -2.17 11.40 -16.48
CA GLY A 56 -3.21 10.41 -16.26
C GLY A 56 -2.84 8.98 -16.68
N ARG A 57 -1.62 8.76 -17.18
CA ARG A 57 -1.15 7.46 -17.68
C ARG A 57 -0.79 6.53 -16.54
N TYR A 58 -0.93 5.23 -16.78
CA TYR A 58 -0.41 4.19 -15.89
C TYR A 58 1.02 3.84 -16.32
N VAL A 59 1.93 3.79 -15.35
CA VAL A 59 3.34 3.44 -15.53
C VAL A 59 3.61 2.20 -14.69
N SER A 60 4.38 1.24 -15.22
CA SER A 60 4.81 0.09 -14.41
C SER A 60 5.73 0.55 -13.29
N LEU A 61 5.65 -0.10 -12.12
CA LEU A 61 6.52 0.22 -10.99
C LEU A 61 8.00 0.09 -11.35
N GLU A 62 8.35 -0.95 -12.14
CA GLU A 62 9.72 -1.18 -12.60
C GLU A 62 10.28 -0.01 -13.42
N ARG A 63 9.44 0.65 -14.21
CA ARG A 63 9.84 1.80 -15.04
C ARG A 63 9.81 3.11 -14.26
N ALA A 64 8.87 3.25 -13.33
CA ALA A 64 8.76 4.47 -12.52
C ALA A 64 9.98 4.68 -11.61
N VAL A 65 10.63 3.60 -11.16
CA VAL A 65 11.82 3.66 -10.29
C VAL A 65 13.09 4.01 -11.07
N THR A 66 13.16 3.71 -12.37
CA THR A 66 14.36 3.95 -13.19
C THR A 66 14.49 5.38 -13.71
N ASP A 67 13.41 6.17 -13.66
CA ASP A 67 13.36 7.52 -14.22
C ASP A 67 13.76 8.62 -13.19
N ASP A 68 14.07 8.25 -11.93
CA ASP A 68 14.44 9.18 -10.84
C ASP A 68 15.97 9.27 -10.58
N ASP A 69 16.81 8.57 -11.36
CA ASP A 69 18.29 8.53 -11.20
C ASP A 69 19.08 9.39 -12.22
N GLU A 70 18.44 10.25 -13.03
CA GLU A 70 19.12 11.22 -13.94
C GLU A 70 18.83 12.69 -13.63
#